data_AF-A0A410PZY8-F1
#
_entry.id   AF-A0A410PZY8-F1
#
_cell.length_a   1.000
_cell.length_b   1.000
_cell.length_c   1.000
_cell.angle_alpha   90.00
_cell.angle_beta   90.00
_cell.angle_gamma   90.00
#
_symmetry.space_group_name_H-M   'P 1'
#
loop_
_entity.id
_entity.type
_entity.pdbx_description
1 polymer ?
#
loop_
_entity_poly.entity_id
_entity_poly.type
_entity_poly.pdbx_seq_one_letter_code
_entity_poly.pdbx_strand_id
1 'polypeptide(L)'
;MTRNGKKHASLKSGYEKLAFGSVNDAVRLLFGEEPDPQELESMDFSNIAEIRRLKDGGLEIKFYDRIRALDCLRSLSEKGAGDSPLYRALQKCAQETREEKKDGI
;
A
#
# COMPACT_ATOMS: atom_id res chain seq x y z
N MET A 1 12.36 -6.18 -30.02
CA MET A 1 12.75 -6.41 -28.61
C MET A 1 12.22 -5.26 -27.76
N THR A 2 10.98 -5.35 -27.29
CA THR A 2 10.39 -4.38 -26.38
C THR A 2 10.92 -4.65 -24.97
N ARG A 3 11.63 -3.68 -24.38
CA ARG A 3 12.06 -3.70 -22.98
C ARG A 3 10.81 -3.81 -22.11
N ASN A 4 10.58 -5.00 -21.56
CA ASN A 4 9.49 -5.25 -20.62
C ASN A 4 9.85 -4.56 -19.30
N GLY A 5 9.49 -3.28 -19.17
CA GLY A 5 9.70 -2.50 -17.96
C GLY A 5 8.81 -3.02 -16.86
N LYS A 6 9.32 -3.96 -16.04
CA LYS A 6 8.69 -4.30 -14.75
C LYS A 6 8.53 -3.00 -13.98
N LYS A 7 7.30 -2.47 -13.88
CA LYS A 7 7.00 -1.38 -12.94
C LYS A 7 7.43 -1.89 -11.57
N HIS A 8 8.45 -1.29 -10.97
CA HIS A 8 8.83 -1.61 -9.61
C HIS A 8 7.61 -1.33 -8.72
N ALA A 9 7.12 -2.37 -8.03
CA ALA A 9 6.06 -2.20 -7.06
C ALA A 9 6.51 -1.17 -6.02
N SER A 10 5.76 -0.07 -5.92
CA SER A 10 5.99 0.93 -4.89
C SER A 10 5.33 0.50 -3.58
N LEU A 11 5.87 0.94 -2.45
CA LEU A 11 5.22 0.76 -1.13
C LEU A 11 3.76 1.21 -1.16
N LYS A 12 3.50 2.36 -1.79
CA LYS A 12 2.15 2.89 -1.96
C LYS A 12 1.24 1.91 -2.72
N SER A 13 1.68 1.41 -3.87
CA SER A 13 0.88 0.46 -4.67
C SER A 13 0.63 -0.87 -3.95
N GLY A 14 1.54 -1.31 -3.07
CA GLY A 14 1.31 -2.48 -2.22
C GLY A 14 0.18 -2.24 -1.21
N TYR A 15 0.25 -1.12 -0.47
CA TYR A 15 -0.81 -0.79 0.50
C TYR A 15 -2.15 -0.46 -0.16
N GLU A 16 -2.17 0.17 -1.34
CA GLU A 16 -3.40 0.39 -2.11
C GLU A 16 -4.07 -0.93 -2.48
N LYS A 17 -3.26 -1.92 -2.87
CA LYS A 17 -3.76 -3.27 -3.18
C LYS A 17 -4.38 -3.96 -1.96
N LEU A 18 -3.80 -3.77 -0.78
CA LEU A 18 -4.35 -4.31 0.47
C LEU A 18 -5.60 -3.55 0.95
N ALA A 19 -5.60 -2.21 0.83
CA ALA A 19 -6.69 -1.37 1.32
C ALA A 19 -7.95 -1.47 0.45
N PHE A 20 -7.78 -1.53 -0.87
CA PHE A 20 -8.87 -1.41 -1.84
C PHE A 20 -9.02 -2.61 -2.79
N GLY A 21 -8.09 -3.56 -2.75
CA GLY A 21 -8.13 -4.73 -3.63
C GLY A 21 -9.30 -5.67 -3.35
N SER A 22 -9.74 -6.32 -4.43
CA SER A 22 -10.76 -7.37 -4.36
C SER A 22 -10.25 -8.60 -3.61
N VAL A 23 -11.19 -9.36 -3.03
CA VAL A 23 -10.94 -10.68 -2.41
C VAL A 23 -11.68 -11.79 -3.15
N ASN A 24 -12.24 -11.50 -4.33
CA ASN A 24 -13.11 -12.42 -5.05
C ASN A 24 -12.42 -13.74 -5.38
N ASP A 25 -11.14 -13.74 -5.74
CA ASP A 25 -10.41 -14.96 -6.08
C ASP A 25 -10.19 -15.86 -4.85
N ALA A 26 -9.95 -15.26 -3.68
CA ALA A 26 -9.90 -16.00 -2.43
C ALA A 26 -11.27 -16.58 -2.05
N VAL A 27 -12.36 -15.85 -2.30
CA VAL A 27 -13.73 -16.35 -2.12
C VAL A 27 -14.04 -17.46 -3.13
N ARG A 28 -13.58 -17.33 -4.38
CA ARG A 28 -13.71 -18.36 -5.41
C ARG A 28 -12.99 -19.64 -5.02
N LEU A 29 -11.81 -19.57 -4.41
CA LEU A 29 -11.12 -20.74 -3.85
C LEU A 29 -11.91 -21.45 -2.73
N LEU A 30 -12.73 -20.72 -1.96
CA LEU A 30 -13.48 -21.31 -0.84
C LEU A 30 -14.76 -22.03 -1.28
N PHE A 31 -15.42 -21.56 -2.35
CA PHE A 31 -16.76 -22.01 -2.74
C PHE A 31 -16.85 -22.56 -4.17
N GLY A 32 -15.81 -22.35 -4.97
CA GLY A 32 -15.76 -22.78 -6.37
C GLY A 32 -15.32 -24.23 -6.52
N GLU A 33 -15.37 -24.69 -7.77
CA GLU A 33 -14.66 -25.90 -8.19
C GLU A 33 -13.15 -25.70 -8.06
N GLU A 34 -12.42 -26.81 -7.90
CA GLU A 34 -10.97 -26.77 -7.81
C GLU A 34 -10.40 -26.18 -9.12
N PRO A 35 -9.74 -25.00 -9.08
CA PRO A 35 -9.27 -24.35 -10.29
C PRO A 35 -8.13 -25.16 -10.90
N ASP A 36 -8.08 -25.20 -12.23
CA ASP A 36 -6.93 -25.77 -12.92
C ASP A 36 -5.67 -24.91 -12.68
N PRO A 37 -4.46 -25.44 -12.96
CA PRO A 37 -3.21 -24.71 -12.72
C PRO A 37 -3.13 -23.36 -13.44
N GLN A 38 -3.70 -23.22 -14.64
CA GLN A 38 -3.65 -21.98 -15.41
C GLN A 38 -4.59 -20.93 -14.83
N GLU A 39 -5.78 -21.37 -14.38
CA GLU A 39 -6.70 -20.51 -13.67
C GLU A 39 -6.07 -20.03 -12.35
N LEU A 40 -5.47 -20.95 -11.59
CA LEU A 40 -4.80 -20.64 -10.32
C LEU A 40 -3.65 -19.65 -10.49
N GLU A 41 -2.85 -19.76 -11.57
CA GLU A 41 -1.80 -18.81 -11.91
C GLU A 41 -2.32 -17.41 -12.25
N SER A 42 -3.57 -17.30 -12.71
CA SER A 42 -4.20 -16.03 -13.09
C SER A 42 -4.89 -15.29 -11.93
N MET A 43 -5.12 -15.99 -10.81
CA MET A 43 -5.81 -15.45 -9.63
C MET A 43 -4.95 -14.47 -8.82
N ASP A 44 -5.60 -13.52 -8.16
CA ASP A 44 -4.97 -12.55 -7.28
C ASP A 44 -5.12 -12.92 -5.79
N PHE A 45 -4.01 -13.34 -5.19
CA PHE A 45 -3.94 -13.69 -3.76
C PHE A 45 -3.26 -12.63 -2.88
N SER A 46 -3.01 -11.43 -3.41
CA SER A 46 -2.25 -10.39 -2.70
C SER A 46 -2.84 -9.96 -1.36
N ASN A 47 -4.15 -10.13 -1.15
CA ASN A 47 -4.85 -9.78 0.09
C ASN A 47 -4.77 -10.86 1.17
N ILE A 48 -4.27 -12.05 0.85
CA ILE A 48 -4.23 -13.20 1.77
C ILE A 48 -2.98 -13.11 2.65
N ALA A 49 -3.20 -13.11 3.96
CA ALA A 49 -2.15 -13.18 4.97
C ALA A 49 -1.80 -14.64 5.34
N GLU A 50 -2.79 -15.54 5.30
CA GLU A 50 -2.61 -16.96 5.67
C GLU A 50 -3.66 -17.84 4.99
N ILE A 51 -3.26 -19.07 4.63
CA ILE A 51 -4.14 -20.15 4.18
C ILE A 51 -3.83 -21.38 5.03
N ARG A 52 -4.85 -21.99 5.63
CA ARG A 52 -4.71 -23.17 6.48
C ARG A 52 -5.79 -24.20 6.20
N ARG A 53 -5.39 -25.47 6.18
CA ARG A 53 -6.32 -26.61 6.22
C ARG A 53 -6.59 -26.99 7.68
N LEU A 54 -7.86 -27.07 8.04
CA LEU A 54 -8.35 -27.45 9.35
C LEU A 54 -8.34 -28.98 9.51
N LYS A 55 -8.43 -29.44 10.76
CA LYS A 55 -8.38 -30.88 11.09
C LYS A 55 -9.60 -31.65 10.58
N ASP A 56 -10.73 -30.97 10.41
CA ASP A 56 -11.98 -31.49 9.85
C ASP A 56 -12.02 -31.41 8.30
N GLY A 57 -10.91 -31.01 7.67
CA GLY A 57 -10.82 -30.86 6.23
C GLY A 57 -11.26 -29.50 5.69
N GLY A 58 -11.78 -28.60 6.55
CA GLY A 58 -12.13 -27.24 6.16
C GLY A 58 -10.93 -26.40 5.72
N LEU A 59 -11.17 -25.32 4.99
CA LEU A 59 -10.16 -24.34 4.58
C LEU A 59 -10.44 -23.00 5.28
N GLU A 60 -9.40 -22.42 5.87
CA GLU A 60 -9.44 -21.09 6.49
C GLU A 60 -8.50 -20.17 5.72
N ILE A 61 -9.02 -19.00 5.33
CA ILE A 61 -8.24 -17.93 4.69
C ILE A 61 -8.33 -16.69 5.57
N LYS A 62 -7.17 -16.12 5.90
CA LYS A 62 -7.06 -14.87 6.65
C LYS A 62 -6.60 -13.76 5.71
N PHE A 63 -7.28 -12.61 5.77
CA PHE A 63 -6.89 -11.43 5.01
C PHE A 63 -6.01 -10.47 5.85
N TYR A 64 -5.23 -9.65 5.16
CA TYR A 64 -4.59 -8.49 5.79
C TYR A 64 -5.63 -7.49 6.31
N ASP A 65 -5.24 -6.70 7.32
CA ASP A 65 -6.08 -5.65 7.91
C ASP A 65 -6.13 -4.42 7.00
N ARG A 66 -7.32 -4.14 6.44
CA ARG A 66 -7.53 -3.00 5.53
C ARG A 66 -7.39 -1.65 6.23
N ILE A 67 -7.77 -1.55 7.50
CA ILE A 67 -7.65 -0.30 8.25
C ILE A 67 -6.18 0.02 8.49
N ARG A 68 -5.37 -0.99 8.85
CA ARG A 68 -3.91 -0.80 8.95
C ARG A 68 -3.28 -0.38 7.62
N ALA A 69 -3.73 -0.95 6.50
CA ALA A 69 -3.23 -0.54 5.18
C ALA A 69 -3.57 0.94 4.87
N LEU A 70 -4.78 1.39 5.21
CA LEU A 70 -5.19 2.79 5.09
C LEU A 70 -4.36 3.73 5.99
N ASP A 71 -4.08 3.33 7.23
CA ASP A 71 -3.24 4.10 8.14
C ASP A 71 -1.80 4.26 7.61
N CYS A 72 -1.26 3.20 6.99
CA CYS A 72 0.04 3.26 6.31
C CYS A 72 0.00 4.21 5.11
N LEU A 73 -1.07 4.18 4.29
CA LEU A 73 -1.25 5.10 3.16
C LEU A 73 -1.34 6.55 3.63
N ARG A 74 -2.12 6.82 4.68
CA ARG A 74 -2.22 8.14 5.30
C ARG A 74 -0.83 8.63 5.75
N SER A 75 -0.10 7.80 6.49
CA SER A 75 1.25 8.12 6.96
C SER A 75 2.23 8.43 5.82
N LEU A 76 2.14 7.72 4.70
CA LEU A 76 2.95 7.99 3.50
C LEU A 76 2.58 9.33 2.85
N SER A 77 1.30 9.72 2.86
CA SER A 77 0.85 11.00 2.32
C SER A 77 1.30 12.20 3.17
N GLU A 78 1.24 12.07 4.49
CA GLU A 78 1.59 13.15 5.44
C GLU A 78 3.10 13.44 5.43
N LYS A 79 3.94 12.41 5.30
CA LYS A 79 5.39 12.57 5.15
C LYS A 79 5.80 13.34 3.89
N GLY A 80 4.97 13.37 2.85
CA GLY A 80 5.27 14.10 1.62
C GLY A 80 4.93 15.59 1.66
N ALA A 81 3.96 16.00 2.49
CA ALA A 81 3.42 17.36 2.46
C ALA A 81 4.25 18.38 3.26
N GLY A 82 4.82 17.97 4.40
CA GLY A 82 5.60 18.86 5.27
C GLY A 82 7.09 18.99 4.90
N ASP A 83 7.57 18.16 3.97
CA ASP A 83 9.00 17.97 3.72
C ASP A 83 9.45 18.37 2.30
N SER A 84 8.59 19.05 1.56
CA SER A 84 8.95 19.61 0.26
C SER A 84 10.15 20.55 0.39
N PRO A 85 11.19 20.43 -0.47
CA PRO A 85 12.32 21.35 -0.50
C PRO A 85 11.88 22.81 -0.64
N LEU A 86 10.81 23.07 -1.39
CA LEU A 86 10.24 24.40 -1.54
C LEU A 86 9.61 24.89 -0.23
N TYR A 87 8.86 24.04 0.48
CA TYR A 87 8.24 24.41 1.76
C TYR A 87 9.31 24.74 2.81
N ARG A 88 10.38 23.93 2.89
CA ARG A 88 11.53 24.19 3.77
C ARG A 88 12.26 25.47 3.40
N ALA A 89 12.47 25.74 2.12
CA ALA A 89 13.10 26.98 1.64
C ALA A 89 12.26 28.21 2.03
N LEU A 90 10.94 28.16 1.81
CA LEU A 90 10.02 29.24 2.20
C LEU A 90 10.01 29.47 3.72
N GLN A 91 9.99 28.41 4.52
CA GLN A 91 10.09 28.53 5.99
C GLN A 91 11.40 29.20 6.42
N LYS A 92 12.52 28.82 5.81
CA LYS A 92 13.83 29.39 6.12
C LYS A 92 13.88 30.89 5.79
N CYS A 93 13.42 31.29 4.60
CA CYS A 93 13.34 32.71 4.24
C CYS A 93 12.46 33.50 5.21
N ALA A 94 11.30 32.95 5.62
CA ALA A 94 10.41 33.63 6.56
C ALA A 94 11.01 33.79 7.97
N GLN A 95 11.89 32.87 8.40
CA GLN A 95 12.61 32.97 9.67
C GLN A 95 13.71 34.03 9.60
N GLU A 96 14.53 34.02 8.54
CA GLU A 96 15.62 34.99 8.32
C GLU A 96 15.08 36.44 8.26
N THR A 97 13.98 36.69 7.54
CA THR A 97 13.33 38.02 7.51
C THR A 97 12.82 38.47 8.89
N ARG A 98 12.51 37.54 9.79
CA ARG A 98 12.01 37.85 11.14
C ARG A 98 13.15 38.15 12.12
N GLU A 99 14.33 37.60 11.87
CA GLU A 99 15.58 37.90 12.61
C GLU A 99 16.18 39.23 12.15
N GLU A 100 16.20 39.52 10.85
CA GLU A 100 16.61 40.83 10.32
C GLU A 100 15.79 42.00 10.90
N LYS A 101 14.48 41.79 11.14
CA LYS A 101 13.61 42.79 11.80
C LYS A 101 13.83 42.92 13.31
N LYS A 102 14.49 41.97 13.96
CA LYS A 102 14.81 42.02 15.40
C LYS A 102 16.19 42.63 15.66
N ASP A 103 17.13 42.43 14.73
CA ASP A 103 18.50 42.91 14.85
C ASP A 103 18.74 44.27 14.15
N GLY A 104 17.77 44.75 13.36
CA GLY A 104 17.74 46.13 12.86
C GLY A 104 17.18 47.11 13.90
N ILE A 105 18.07 47.87 14.54
CA ILE A 105 17.81 49.21 15.12
C ILE A 105 17.56 50.19 13.98
#